data_AF-A0A7K9NVC6-F1
#
_entry.id   AF-A0A7K9NVC6-F1
#
_cell.length_a   1.000
_cell.length_b   1.000
_cell.length_c   1.000
_cell.angle_alpha   90.00
_cell.angle_beta   90.00
_cell.angle_gamma   90.00
#
_symmetry.space_group_name_H-M   'P 1'
#
loop_
_entity.id
_entity.type
_entity.pdbx_description
1 polymer ?
#
loop_
_entity_poly.entity_id
_entity_poly.type
_entity_poly.pdbx_seq_one_letter_code
_entity_poly.pdbx_strand_id
1 'polypeptide(L)' 'ADEVLWGHRFTPLLSLEEGFYEVDYGGFHHTVPVPTPACSARQLAAAAARRDAHLYWSIPSRLDEAAAAGG' A
#
# COMPACT_ATOMS: atom_id res chain seq x y z
N ALA A 1 -7.31 24.03 4.78
CA ALA A 1 -6.63 22.70 4.77
C ALA A 1 -6.79 22.05 3.39
N ASP A 2 -6.96 22.86 2.35
CA ASP A 2 -7.60 22.46 1.09
C ASP A 2 -6.57 22.21 -0.02
N GLU A 3 -5.28 22.38 0.30
CA GLU A 3 -4.15 22.16 -0.59
C GLU A 3 -3.61 20.72 -0.53
N VAL A 4 -3.91 20.00 0.56
CA VAL A 4 -3.48 18.61 0.76
C VAL A 4 -4.66 17.67 0.54
N LEU A 5 -4.77 17.15 -0.67
CA LEU A 5 -5.85 16.23 -1.06
C LEU A 5 -5.49 14.79 -0.69
N TRP A 6 -6.09 14.28 0.39
CA TRP A 6 -5.93 12.87 0.76
C TRP A 6 -6.60 11.95 -0.25
N GLY A 7 -5.89 10.92 -0.69
CA GLY A 7 -6.40 9.93 -1.63
C GLY A 7 -6.52 10.40 -3.07
N HIS A 8 -5.65 11.32 -3.47
CA HIS A 8 -5.49 11.75 -4.85
C HIS A 8 -4.13 11.32 -5.40
N ARG A 9 -4.07 11.04 -6.71
CA ARG A 9 -2.81 10.86 -7.45
C ARG A 9 -2.69 11.92 -8.55
N PHE A 10 -1.47 12.31 -8.88
CA PHE A 10 -1.22 13.11 -10.08
C PHE A 10 -1.49 12.28 -11.34
N THR A 11 -2.02 12.94 -12.37
CA THR A 11 -2.13 12.36 -13.71
C THR A 11 -0.72 12.17 -14.29
N PRO A 12 -0.45 11.08 -15.04
CA PRO A 12 0.84 10.92 -15.73
C PRO A 12 1.10 12.08 -16.69
N LEU A 13 2.33 12.62 -16.68
CA LEU A 13 2.71 13.81 -17.45
C LEU A 13 3.64 13.53 -18.62
N LEU A 14 4.25 12.34 -18.66
CA LEU A 14 5.24 11.96 -19.65
C LEU A 14 4.65 11.00 -20.67
N SER A 15 4.82 11.31 -21.95
CA SER A 15 4.66 10.37 -23.07
C SER A 15 6.00 10.14 -23.77
N LEU A 16 6.14 9.01 -24.44
CA LEU A 16 7.29 8.72 -25.31
C LEU A 16 6.80 8.84 -26.75
N GLU A 17 7.26 9.88 -27.45
CA GLU A 17 6.87 10.16 -28.83
C GLU A 17 8.14 10.33 -29.69
N GLU A 18 8.23 9.56 -30.77
CA GLU A 18 9.37 9.59 -31.71
C GLU A 18 10.76 9.44 -31.07
N GLY A 19 10.86 8.75 -29.93
CA GLY A 19 12.12 8.54 -29.21
C GLY A 19 12.48 9.65 -28.23
N PHE A 20 11.60 10.63 -28.03
CA PHE A 20 11.74 11.70 -27.05
C PHE A 20 10.67 11.62 -25.98
N TYR A 21 10.99 12.09 -24.78
CA TYR A 21 9.99 12.27 -23.73
C TYR A 21 9.35 13.65 -23.88
N GLU A 22 8.04 13.68 -24.08
CA GLU A 22 7.26 14.90 -24.05
C GLU A 22 6.60 15.10 -22.68
N VAL A 23 6.40 16.37 -22.30
CA VAL A 23 5.83 16.76 -21.01
C VAL A 23 4.55 17.57 -21.25
N ASP A 24 3.41 17.10 -20.74
CA ASP A 24 2.15 17.86 -20.73
C ASP A 24 2.09 18.82 -19.52
N TYR A 25 2.44 20.08 -19.74
CA TYR A 25 2.34 21.12 -18.72
C TYR A 25 0.89 21.57 -18.45
N GLY A 26 -0.03 21.38 -19.39
CA GLY A 26 -1.44 21.69 -19.18
C GLY A 26 -2.06 20.81 -18.09
N GLY A 27 -1.65 19.55 -18.04
CA GLY A 27 -2.03 18.57 -17.02
C GLY A 27 -1.24 18.63 -15.71
N PHE A 28 -0.24 19.50 -15.55
CA PHE A 28 0.73 19.43 -14.44
C PHE A 28 0.08 19.42 -13.05
N HIS A 29 -0.95 20.23 -12.84
CA HIS A 29 -1.66 20.31 -11.56
C HIS A 29 -2.84 19.34 -11.43
N HIS A 30 -3.12 18.55 -12.47
CA HIS A 30 -4.28 17.67 -12.48
C HIS A 30 -4.08 16.49 -11.54
N THR A 31 -5.07 16.26 -10.69
CA THR A 31 -5.13 15.09 -9.81
C THR A 31 -6.44 14.36 -10.00
N VAL A 32 -6.43 13.05 -9.75
CA VAL A 32 -7.62 12.21 -9.76
C VAL A 32 -7.77 11.47 -8.43
N PRO A 33 -9.01 11.31 -7.91
CA PRO A 33 -9.23 10.54 -6.69
C PRO A 33 -8.93 9.06 -6.94
N VAL A 34 -8.40 8.39 -5.94
CA VAL A 34 -8.09 6.95 -5.97
C VAL A 34 -8.51 6.26 -4.67
N PRO A 35 -8.87 4.96 -4.70
CA PRO A 35 -9.20 4.21 -3.50
C PRO A 35 -8.07 4.29 -2.48
N THR A 36 -8.34 4.97 -1.36
CA THR A 36 -7.34 5.23 -0.32
C THR A 36 -7.97 5.04 1.05
N PRO A 37 -7.35 4.30 1.97
CA PRO A 37 -7.88 4.11 3.31
C PRO A 37 -8.08 5.43 4.05
N ALA A 38 -9.25 5.64 4.66
CA ALA A 38 -9.56 6.79 5.50
C ALA A 38 -9.03 6.59 6.94
N CYS A 39 -7.73 6.33 7.06
CA CYS A 39 -7.08 6.11 8.34
C CYS A 39 -5.70 6.78 8.38
N SER A 40 -5.22 7.05 9.58
CA SER A 40 -3.84 7.53 9.76
C SER A 40 -2.83 6.46 9.38
N ALA A 41 -1.62 6.87 9.00
CA ALA A 41 -0.51 5.94 8.73
C ALA A 41 -0.24 5.02 9.94
N ARG A 42 -0.41 5.52 11.17
CA ARG A 42 -0.27 4.73 12.40
C ARG A 42 -1.29 3.59 12.49
N GLN A 43 -2.56 3.88 12.19
CA GLN A 43 -3.61 2.87 12.20
C GLN A 43 -3.39 1.82 11.09
N LEU A 44 -2.98 2.26 9.90
CA LEU A 44 -2.65 1.37 8.79
C LEU A 44 -1.48 0.42 9.15
N ALA A 45 -0.42 0.97 9.74
CA ALA A 45 0.73 0.18 10.21
C ALA A 45 0.34 -0.82 11.31
N ALA A 46 -0.50 -0.41 12.27
CA ALA A 46 -0.99 -1.31 13.30
C ALA A 46 -1.86 -2.44 12.74
N ALA A 47 -2.69 -2.15 11.73
CA ALA A 47 -3.49 -3.16 11.05
C ALA A 47 -2.62 -4.16 10.26
N ALA A 48 -1.59 -3.68 9.56
CA ALA A 48 -0.62 -4.52 8.88
C ALA A 48 0.11 -5.44 9.86
N ALA A 49 0.64 -4.89 10.96
CA ALA A 49 1.35 -5.67 11.99
C ALA A 49 0.46 -6.76 12.62
N ARG A 50 -0.83 -6.48 12.87
CA ARG A 50 -1.78 -7.48 13.36
C ARG A 50 -1.99 -8.62 12.37
N ARG A 51 -2.05 -8.30 11.07
CA ARG A 51 -2.22 -9.30 10.01
C ARG A 51 -0.99 -10.20 9.90
N ASP A 52 0.20 -9.62 9.98
CA ASP A 52 1.45 -10.38 9.89
C ASP A 52 1.66 -11.27 11.13
N ALA A 53 1.35 -10.78 12.33
CA ALA A 53 1.39 -11.56 13.55
C ALA A 53 0.43 -12.76 13.50
N HIS A 54 -0.74 -12.60 12.89
CA HIS A 54 -1.68 -13.69 12.68
C HIS A 54 -1.08 -14.84 11.88
N LEU A 55 -0.33 -14.53 10.82
CA LEU A 55 0.32 -15.55 10.00
C LEU A 55 1.40 -16.31 10.78
N TYR A 56 2.11 -15.62 11.67
CA TYR A 56 3.14 -16.24 12.50
C TYR A 56 2.58 -17.21 13.54
N TRP A 57 1.51 -16.83 14.25
CA TRP A 57 0.97 -17.70 15.31
C TRP A 57 0.09 -18.84 14.77
N SER A 58 -0.46 -18.71 13.55
CA SER A 58 -1.44 -19.66 13.02
C SER A 58 -0.85 -20.92 12.38
N ILE A 59 0.47 -20.99 12.20
CA ILE A 59 1.13 -22.16 11.61
C ILE A 59 1.62 -23.02 12.78
N PRO A 60 1.04 -24.21 13.03
CA PRO A 60 1.60 -25.14 14.00
C PRO A 60 3.05 -25.40 13.63
N SER A 61 3.96 -25.17 14.58
CA SER A 61 5.36 -25.46 14.32
C SER A 61 5.54 -26.98 14.33
N ARG A 62 6.47 -27.52 13.52
CA ARG A 62 6.85 -28.94 13.62
C ARG A 62 7.40 -29.33 14.99
N LEU A 63 7.77 -28.35 15.82
CA LEU A 63 8.16 -28.56 17.22
C LEU A 63 6.95 -28.86 18.10
N ASP A 64 5.78 -28.27 17.81
CA ASP A 64 4.52 -28.56 18.50
C ASP A 64 4.01 -29.97 18.18
N GLU A 65 4.19 -30.44 16.94
CA GLU A 65 3.80 -31.80 16.52
C GLU A 65 4.62 -32.90 17.23
N ALA A 66 5.92 -32.67 17.45
CA ALA A 66 6.79 -33.64 18.11
C ALA A 66 6.45 -33.81 19.61
N ALA A 67 5.94 -32.77 20.27
CA ALA A 67 5.51 -32.82 21.67
C ALA A 67 4.21 -33.64 21.86
N ALA A 68 3.33 -33.67 20.84
CA ALA A 68 2.06 -34.41 20.91
C ALA A 68 2.20 -35.93 20.65
N ALA A 69 3.26 -36.37 19.96
CA ALA A 69 3.48 -37.78 19.62
C ALA A 69 4.21 -38.60 20.71
N GLY A 70 4.60 -37.97 21.82
CA GLY A 70 5.34 -38.59 22.91
C GLY A 70 4.53 -38.92 24.18
N GLY A 71 3.19 -38.90 24.11
CA GLY A 71 2.28 -39.18 25.23
C GLY A 71 1.68 -40.58 25.18
#